data_AF-A0A497LPF0-F1
#
_entry.id   AF-A0A497LPF0-F1
#
_cell.length_a   1.000
_cell.length_b   1.000
_cell.length_c   1.000
_cell.angle_alpha   90.00
_cell.angle_beta   90.00
_cell.angle_gamma   90.00
#
_symmetry.space_group_name_H-M   'P 1'
#
loop_
_entity.id
_entity.type
_entity.pdbx_description
1 polymer ?
#
loop_
_entity_poly.entity_id
_entity_poly.type
_entity_poly.pdbx_seq_one_letter_code
_entity_poly.pdbx_strand_id
1 'polypeptide(L)' 'MRYEVEVVFHRDFIKVEDDKIVVGLTSKPEKGRANLELIRKLAKHFNVTSSQIRIVSGMKSRRKVIEVIKD' A
#
# COMPACT_ATOMS: atom_id res chain seq x y z
N MET A 1 -3.49 -6.44 -11.42
CA MET A 1 -2.39 -5.51 -11.74
C MET A 1 -1.39 -5.48 -10.60
N ARG A 2 -0.10 -5.28 -10.86
CA ARG A 2 0.95 -5.24 -9.81
C ARG A 2 1.62 -3.87 -9.78
N TYR A 3 1.88 -3.39 -8.57
CA TYR A 3 2.50 -2.09 -8.34
C TYR A 3 3.68 -2.23 -7.38
N GLU A 4 4.75 -1.50 -7.67
CA GLU A 4 5.83 -1.28 -6.70
C GLU A 4 5.41 -0.16 -5.75
N VAL A 5 5.48 -0.42 -4.45
CA VAL A 5 5.02 0.51 -3.43
C VAL A 5 6.14 0.85 -2.46
N GLU A 6 6.47 2.13 -2.33
CA GLU A 6 7.40 2.62 -1.33
C GLU A 6 6.66 3.34 -0.19
N VAL A 7 6.91 2.92 1.04
CA VAL A 7 6.30 3.45 2.26
C VAL A 7 7.19 4.49 2.92
N VAL A 8 6.64 5.69 3.12
CA VAL A 8 7.23 6.77 3.91
C VAL A 8 6.44 6.90 5.21
N PHE A 9 7.10 6.85 6.36
CA PHE A 9 6.43 7.02 7.65
C PHE A 9 6.32 8.49 8.07
N HIS A 10 5.39 8.76 9.00
CA HIS A 10 5.15 10.08 9.63
C HIS A 10 4.57 11.15 8.68
N ARG A 11 3.97 10.73 7.57
CA ARG A 11 3.31 11.62 6.60
C ARG A 11 2.05 10.94 6.07
N ASP A 12 1.05 11.70 5.66
CA ASP A 12 -0.19 11.17 5.07
C ASP A 12 -0.35 11.66 3.63
N PHE A 13 0.05 10.85 2.65
CA PHE A 13 -0.14 11.16 1.22
C PHE A 13 -0.14 9.90 0.35
N ILE A 14 -0.56 10.02 -0.90
CA ILE A 14 -0.40 9.00 -1.93
C ILE A 14 0.05 9.69 -3.21
N LYS A 15 1.11 9.17 -3.84
CA LYS A 15 1.61 9.62 -5.14
C LYS A 15 1.71 8.42 -6.06
N VAL A 16 1.18 8.54 -7.27
CA VAL A 16 1.20 7.49 -8.29
C VAL A 16 1.95 7.99 -9.51
N GLU A 17 2.92 7.21 -9.95
CA GLU A 17 3.75 7.43 -11.14
C GLU A 17 3.83 6.10 -11.89
N ASP A 18 3.02 5.94 -12.93
CA ASP A 18 2.89 4.70 -13.71
C ASP A 18 2.62 3.48 -12.80
N ASP A 19 3.58 2.54 -12.73
CA ASP A 19 3.51 1.31 -11.92
C ASP A 19 4.10 1.47 -10.51
N LYS A 20 4.55 2.68 -10.15
CA LYS A 20 5.14 3.00 -8.84
C LYS A 20 4.21 3.86 -8.01
N ILE A 21 4.08 3.51 -6.74
CA ILE A 21 3.27 4.24 -5.77
C ILE A 21 4.12 4.59 -4.56
N VAL A 22 4.16 5.86 -4.19
CA VAL A 22 4.73 6.29 -2.91
C VAL A 22 3.61 6.61 -1.95
N VAL A 23 3.58 5.93 -0.81
CA VAL A 23 2.53 6.09 0.19
C VAL A 23 3.12 6.59 1.50
N GLY A 24 2.64 7.75 1.94
CA GLY A 24 2.82 8.22 3.30
C GLY A 24 1.86 7.49 4.25
N LEU A 25 2.40 6.86 5.29
CA LEU A 25 1.64 6.27 6.39
C LEU A 25 1.97 6.98 7.72
N THR A 26 0.95 7.14 8.55
CA THR A 26 1.10 7.71 9.90
C THR A 26 1.26 6.64 10.98
N SER A 27 0.81 5.41 10.72
CA SER A 27 1.00 4.28 11.62
C SER A 27 2.45 3.84 11.70
N LYS A 28 2.88 3.49 12.92
CA LYS A 28 4.14 2.78 13.13
C LYS A 28 4.11 1.40 12.47
N PRO A 29 5.25 0.87 11.97
CA PRO A 29 5.38 -0.48 11.43
C PRO A 29 5.36 -1.56 12.52
N GLU A 30 4.44 -1.46 13.46
CA GLU A 30 4.30 -2.36 14.60
C GLU A 30 3.04 -3.20 14.47
N LYS A 31 3.15 -4.50 14.75
CA LYS A 31 2.01 -5.43 14.79
C LYS A 31 1.14 -5.39 13.52
N GLY A 32 1.72 -5.08 12.35
CA GLY A 32 1.01 -5.03 11.07
C GLY A 32 0.14 -3.77 10.84
N ARG A 33 0.13 -2.79 11.74
CA ARG A 33 -0.70 -1.57 11.61
C ARG A 33 -0.44 -0.80 10.32
N ALA A 34 0.83 -0.61 9.96
CA ALA A 34 1.21 0.02 8.69
C ALA A 34 0.70 -0.75 7.46
N ASN A 35 0.69 -2.09 7.49
CA ASN A 35 0.18 -2.88 6.38
C ASN A 35 -1.34 -2.71 6.22
N LEU A 36 -2.07 -2.65 7.34
CA LEU A 36 -3.52 -2.43 7.32
C LEU A 36 -3.87 -1.02 6.81
N GLU A 37 -3.16 0.02 7.28
CA GLU A 37 -3.34 1.39 6.79
C GLU A 37 -3.05 1.47 5.28
N LEU A 38 -1.95 0.87 4.83
CA LEU A 38 -1.59 0.82 3.41
C LEU A 38 -2.69 0.19 2.56
N ILE A 39 -3.17 -0.99 2.95
CA ILE A 39 -4.24 -1.71 2.24
C ILE A 39 -5.48 -0.85 2.12
N ARG A 40 -5.93 -0.23 3.23
CA ARG A 40 -7.11 0.64 3.24
C ARG A 40 -6.94 1.84 2.32
N LYS A 41 -5.76 2.45 2.32
CA LYS A 41 -5.49 3.63 1.51
C LYS A 41 -5.47 3.32 0.02
N LEU A 42 -4.81 2.22 -0.37
CA LEU A 42 -4.78 1.76 -1.75
C LEU A 42 -6.17 1.31 -2.24
N ALA A 43 -6.93 0.61 -1.39
CA ALA A 43 -8.30 0.22 -1.69
C ALA A 43 -9.17 1.44 -2.02
N LYS A 44 -9.10 2.49 -1.18
CA LYS A 44 -9.79 3.76 -1.41
C LYS A 44 -9.33 4.44 -2.71
N HIS A 45 -8.02 4.46 -2.97
CA HIS A 45 -7.47 5.10 -4.16
C HIS A 45 -7.91 4.42 -5.46
N PHE A 46 -7.89 3.08 -5.50
CA PHE A 46 -8.27 2.31 -6.68
C PHE A 46 -9.78 2.06 -6.80
N ASN A 47 -10.56 2.52 -5.82
CA ASN A 47 -11.99 2.27 -5.69
C ASN A 47 -12.34 0.76 -5.70
N VAL A 48 -11.62 -0.02 -4.88
CA VAL A 48 -11.81 -1.46 -4.72
C VAL A 48 -11.94 -1.82 -3.24
N THR A 49 -12.35 -3.06 -2.94
CA THR A 49 -12.41 -3.55 -1.57
C THR A 49 -11.01 -3.86 -1.02
N SER A 50 -10.84 -3.86 0.31
CA SER A 50 -9.55 -4.21 0.91
C SER A 50 -9.11 -5.65 0.63
N SER A 51 -10.06 -6.57 0.41
CA SER A 51 -9.80 -7.96 0.01
C SER A 51 -9.18 -8.08 -1.38
N GLN A 52 -9.39 -7.09 -2.24
CA GLN A 52 -8.83 -7.03 -3.58
C GLN A 52 -7.40 -6.47 -3.61
N ILE A 53 -6.86 -6.04 -2.46
CA ILE A 53 -5.48 -5.56 -2.32
C ILE A 53 -4.66 -6.61 -1.57
N ARG A 54 -3.59 -7.12 -2.19
CA ARG A 54 -2.71 -8.13 -1.59
C ARG A 54 -1.27 -7.64 -1.58
N ILE A 55 -0.59 -7.76 -0.43
CA ILE A 55 0.85 -7.57 -0.35
C ILE A 55 1.50 -8.89 -0.79
N VAL A 56 2.05 -8.93 -2.00
CA VAL A 56 2.70 -10.15 -2.54
C VAL A 56 4.18 -10.23 -2.15
N SER A 57 4.82 -9.11 -1.82
CA SER A 57 6.20 -9.07 -1.31
C SER A 57 6.45 -7.86 -0.42
N GLY A 58 7.50 -7.94 0.41
CA GLY A 58 7.96 -6.82 1.23
C GLY A 58 7.13 -6.57 2.50
N MET A 59 6.45 -7.57 3.06
CA MET A 59 5.63 -7.40 4.27
C MET A 59 6.37 -6.71 5.44
N LYS A 60 7.68 -6.97 5.58
CA LYS A 60 8.57 -6.36 6.59
C LYS A 60 9.45 -5.21 6.04
N SER A 61 9.34 -4.89 4.76
CA SER A 61 10.12 -3.84 4.09
C SER A 61 9.27 -2.58 3.86
N ARG A 62 9.94 -1.44 3.66
CA ARG A 62 9.32 -0.21 3.17
C ARG A 62 8.98 -0.30 1.69
N ARG A 63 9.74 -1.08 0.92
CA ARG A 63 9.43 -1.41 -0.47
C ARG A 63 8.62 -2.69 -0.52
N LYS A 64 7.47 -2.62 -1.15
CA LYS A 64 6.46 -3.67 -1.22
C LYS A 64 6.04 -3.87 -2.66
N VAL A 65 5.58 -5.07 -2.98
CA VAL A 65 4.85 -5.30 -4.23
C VAL A 65 3.41 -5.57 -3.85
N ILE A 66 2.50 -4.80 -4.44
CA ILE A 66 1.06 -4.89 -4.19
C ILE A 66 0.38 -5.39 -5.44
N GLU A 67 -0.49 -6.38 -5.27
CA GLU A 67 -1.39 -6.85 -6.31
C GLU A 67 -2.80 -6.30 -6.05
N VAL A 68 -3.39 -5.75 -7.11
CA VAL A 68 -4.78 -5.28 -7.15
C VAL A 68 -5.56 -6.22 -8.06
N ILE A 69 -6.52 -6.94 -7.48
CA ILE A 69 -7.45 -7.83 -8.19
C ILE A 69 -8.68 -7.00 -8.56
N LYS A 70 -8.77 -6.56 -9.82
CA LYS A 70 -10.00 -5.99 -10.38
C LYS A 70 -10.65 -7.08 -11.22
N ASP A 71 -11.87 -7.44 -10.87
CA ASP A 71 -12.77 -8.22 -11.73
C ASP A 71 -13.40 -7.30 -12.78
#